data_AF-A0A8S9S843-F1
#
_entry.id   AF-A0A8S9S843-F1
#
_cell.length_a   1.000
_cell.length_b   1.000
_cell.length_c   1.000
_cell.angle_alpha   90.00
_cell.angle_beta   90.00
_cell.angle_gamma   90.00
#
_symmetry.space_group_name_H-M   'P 1'
#
loop_
_entity.id
_entity.type
_entity.pdbx_description
1 polymer ?
#
loop_
_entity_poly.entity_id
_entity_poly.type
_entity_poly.pdbx_seq_one_letter_code
_entity_poly.pdbx_strand_id
1 'polypeptide(L)'
;MMRQNLKKVEHIKQDESMKMFPYVLGTDWAAETYYGEPAKKLGLDYIGYKILPRESSLYEQYDKNDPILRDPRSITQKGWQFTKGIYLTNQQVRLDLRRFKKILSDTYAKSSR
;
A
#
# COMPACT_ATOMS: atom_id res chain seq x y z
N MET A 1 33.56 11.37 -18.69
CA MET A 1 32.23 12.02 -18.78
C MET A 1 31.17 11.00 -18.42
N MET A 2 30.32 11.29 -17.43
CA MET A 2 28.91 10.84 -17.28
C MET A 2 28.44 11.21 -15.85
N ARG A 3 28.25 12.52 -15.63
CA ARG A 3 27.58 13.07 -14.44
C ARG A 3 26.25 13.66 -14.86
N GLN A 4 25.24 12.86 -15.18
CA GLN A 4 23.87 13.34 -15.28
C GLN A 4 22.94 12.18 -14.98
N ASN A 5 22.34 12.18 -13.78
CA ASN A 5 21.06 11.53 -13.44
C ASN A 5 20.62 11.78 -11.98
N LEU A 6 21.29 12.65 -11.23
CA LEU A 6 20.91 13.01 -9.85
C LEU A 6 19.83 14.12 -9.74
N LYS A 7 19.51 14.82 -10.84
CA LYS A 7 18.59 15.98 -10.79
C LYS A 7 17.10 15.66 -10.92
N LYS A 8 16.70 14.38 -11.07
CA LYS A 8 15.27 14.03 -11.19
C LYS A 8 14.59 13.69 -9.86
N VAL A 9 15.33 13.71 -8.76
CA VAL A 9 14.81 13.35 -7.42
C VAL A 9 14.47 14.59 -6.57
N GLU A 10 14.93 15.78 -6.95
CA GLU A 10 14.80 17.01 -6.13
C GLU A 10 13.48 17.77 -6.31
N HIS A 11 12.52 17.28 -7.10
CA HIS A 11 11.24 17.97 -7.36
C HIS A 11 10.00 17.14 -7.01
N ILE A 12 10.11 16.19 -6.09
CA ILE A 12 8.94 15.74 -5.33
C ILE A 12 8.78 16.75 -4.20
N LYS A 13 8.09 17.85 -4.50
CA LYS A 13 7.69 18.83 -3.48
C LYS A 13 7.02 18.08 -2.33
N GLN A 14 7.54 18.30 -1.13
CA GLN A 14 6.90 17.99 0.15
C GLN A 14 5.53 18.67 0.18
N ASP A 15 4.52 17.94 -0.26
CA ASP A 15 3.19 18.09 0.27
C ASP A 15 3.15 17.29 1.57
N GLU A 16 3.13 18.00 2.71
CA GLU A 16 2.98 17.50 4.07
C GLU A 16 1.52 17.11 4.40
N SER A 17 0.70 16.87 3.38
CA SER A 17 -0.59 16.20 3.57
C SER A 17 -0.35 14.73 3.95
N MET A 18 -1.13 14.22 4.93
CA MET A 18 -1.14 12.83 5.34
C MET A 18 -1.36 11.91 4.13
N LYS A 19 -0.29 11.30 3.61
CA LYS A 19 -0.35 10.40 2.44
C LYS A 19 -0.78 9.00 2.90
N MET A 20 -2.09 8.75 2.87
CA MET A 20 -2.63 7.42 3.04
C MET A 20 -2.54 6.66 1.71
N PHE A 21 -1.63 5.69 1.63
CA PHE A 21 -1.55 4.79 0.48
C PHE A 21 -2.43 3.56 0.75
N PRO A 22 -3.49 3.30 -0.04
CA PRO A 22 -4.22 2.05 0.08
C PRO A 22 -3.28 0.89 -0.26
N TYR A 23 -3.19 -0.10 0.62
CA TYR A 23 -2.36 -1.26 0.35
C TYR A 23 -3.06 -2.14 -0.66
N VAL A 24 -2.47 -2.25 -1.84
CA VAL A 24 -2.78 -3.31 -2.79
C VAL A 24 -2.47 -4.66 -2.15
N LEU A 25 -3.19 -5.71 -2.58
CA LEU A 25 -3.02 -7.03 -1.94
C LEU A 25 -1.57 -7.50 -2.12
N GLY A 26 -1.00 -8.14 -1.10
CA GLY A 26 0.37 -8.65 -1.17
C GLY A 26 1.48 -7.60 -1.05
N THR A 27 1.16 -6.31 -0.88
CA THR A 27 2.18 -5.27 -0.68
C THR A 27 2.35 -4.83 0.78
N ASP A 28 1.78 -5.57 1.75
CA ASP A 28 1.88 -5.24 3.18
C ASP A 28 3.33 -5.09 3.63
N TRP A 29 4.21 -6.00 3.20
CA TRP A 29 5.64 -5.94 3.55
C TRP A 29 6.30 -4.67 3.00
N ALA A 30 6.00 -4.32 1.75
CA ALA A 30 6.59 -3.17 1.08
C ALA A 30 6.11 -1.88 1.73
N ALA A 31 4.82 -1.81 2.08
CA ALA A 31 4.25 -0.67 2.77
C ALA A 31 4.90 -0.45 4.14
N GLU A 32 5.03 -1.51 4.93
CA GLU A 32 5.68 -1.44 6.24
C GLU A 32 7.16 -1.04 6.11
N THR A 33 7.91 -1.63 5.17
CA THR A 33 9.34 -1.32 5.00
C THR A 33 9.57 0.10 4.46
N TYR A 34 8.78 0.57 3.48
CA TYR A 34 9.03 1.85 2.82
C TYR A 34 8.36 3.05 3.48
N TYR A 35 7.29 2.84 4.25
CA TYR A 35 6.56 3.94 4.87
C TYR A 35 6.38 3.74 6.38
N GLY A 36 6.13 2.51 6.84
CA GLY A 36 5.95 2.22 8.26
C GLY A 36 7.20 2.40 9.11
N GLU A 37 8.28 1.70 8.78
CA GLU A 37 9.54 1.79 9.51
C GLU A 37 10.13 3.22 9.48
N PRO A 38 10.17 3.93 8.32
CA PRO A 38 10.64 5.30 8.30
C PRO A 38 9.79 6.24 9.15
N ALA A 39 8.45 6.14 9.10
CA ALA A 39 7.56 6.95 9.93
C ALA A 39 7.81 6.72 11.42
N LYS A 40 7.92 5.45 11.85
CA LYS A 40 8.25 5.09 13.24
C LYS A 40 9.60 5.63 13.68
N LYS A 41 10.63 5.56 12.82
CA LYS A 41 11.96 6.13 13.10
C LYS A 41 11.94 7.65 13.27
N LEU A 42 10.98 8.32 12.64
CA LEU A 42 10.76 9.77 12.79
C LEU A 42 9.83 10.11 13.96
N GLY A 43 9.41 9.13 14.77
CA GLY A 43 8.49 9.35 15.89
C GLY A 43 7.03 9.56 15.46
N LEU A 44 6.68 9.25 14.21
CA LEU A 44 5.33 9.37 13.68
C LEU A 44 4.58 8.05 13.82
N ASP A 45 3.28 8.15 14.12
CA ASP A 45 2.36 7.02 14.05
C ASP A 45 2.05 6.68 12.58
N TYR A 46 2.26 5.42 12.20
CA TYR A 46 1.90 4.91 10.88
C TYR A 46 0.61 4.10 10.95
N ILE A 47 -0.40 4.50 10.17
CA ILE A 47 -1.67 3.77 10.07
C ILE A 47 -1.92 3.40 8.60
N GLY A 48 -1.90 2.10 8.36
CA GLY A 48 -2.09 1.50 7.07
C GLY A 48 -3.53 1.09 6.77
N TYR A 49 -4.03 1.47 5.59
CA TYR A 49 -5.30 0.92 5.10
C TYR A 49 -5.05 -0.37 4.33
N LYS A 50 -5.16 -1.51 5.04
CA LYS A 50 -5.15 -2.83 4.40
C LYS A 50 -6.50 -3.13 3.77
N ILE A 51 -6.52 -3.25 2.44
CA ILE A 51 -7.72 -3.60 1.70
C ILE A 51 -8.09 -5.06 1.96
N LEU A 52 -9.38 -5.35 1.92
CA LEU A 52 -9.90 -6.71 1.90
C LEU A 52 -9.86 -7.27 0.48
N PRO A 53 -9.84 -8.61 0.32
CA PRO A 53 -9.97 -9.23 -1.00
C PRO A 53 -11.17 -8.68 -1.80
N ARG A 54 -12.32 -8.48 -1.15
CA ARG A 54 -13.55 -7.96 -1.79
C ARG A 54 -13.44 -6.53 -2.32
N GLU A 55 -12.48 -5.75 -1.83
CA GLU A 55 -12.21 -4.40 -2.33
C GLU A 55 -11.30 -4.44 -3.56
N SER A 56 -10.88 -5.62 -4.01
CA SER A 56 -10.05 -5.80 -5.20
C SER A 56 -10.83 -6.42 -6.35
N SER A 57 -10.57 -5.94 -7.58
CA SER A 57 -11.02 -6.62 -8.80
C SER A 57 -10.56 -8.07 -8.90
N LEU A 58 -9.45 -8.44 -8.26
CA LEU A 58 -8.93 -9.81 -8.24
C LEU A 58 -9.94 -10.79 -7.62
N TYR A 59 -10.80 -10.31 -6.73
CA TYR A 59 -11.84 -11.14 -6.09
C TYR A 59 -12.92 -11.61 -7.07
N GLU A 60 -13.12 -10.89 -8.17
CA GLU A 60 -14.03 -11.29 -9.26
C GLU A 60 -13.31 -12.12 -10.33
N GLN A 61 -11.99 -11.99 -10.44
CA GLN A 61 -11.17 -12.63 -11.48
C GLN A 61 -10.62 -13.99 -11.08
N TYR A 62 -10.41 -14.23 -9.78
CA TYR A 62 -9.81 -15.45 -9.25
C TYR A 62 -10.79 -16.19 -8.33
N ASP A 63 -10.61 -17.50 -8.24
CA ASP A 63 -11.35 -18.31 -7.27
C ASP A 63 -11.10 -17.83 -5.84
N LYS A 64 -12.12 -17.91 -4.98
CA LYS A 64 -12.01 -17.46 -3.57
C LYS A 64 -10.95 -18.21 -2.77
N ASN A 65 -10.59 -19.41 -3.21
CA ASN A 65 -9.55 -20.25 -2.61
C ASN A 65 -8.19 -20.09 -3.30
N ASP A 66 -8.07 -19.26 -4.32
CA ASP A 66 -6.83 -19.03 -5.04
C ASP A 66 -5.78 -18.40 -4.09
N PRO A 67 -4.52 -18.88 -4.10
CA PRO A 67 -3.43 -18.30 -3.33
C PRO A 67 -3.24 -16.80 -3.55
N ILE A 68 -3.62 -16.26 -4.71
CA ILE A 68 -3.58 -14.81 -5.01
C ILE A 68 -4.45 -14.01 -4.03
N LEU A 69 -5.57 -14.58 -3.58
CA LEU A 69 -6.47 -13.93 -2.63
C LEU A 69 -6.19 -14.37 -1.19
N ARG A 70 -5.89 -15.66 -0.98
CA ARG A 70 -5.81 -16.26 0.35
C ARG A 70 -4.43 -16.18 0.98
N ASP A 71 -3.37 -16.31 0.17
CA ASP A 71 -1.99 -16.18 0.63
C ASP A 71 -1.11 -15.38 -0.35
N PRO A 72 -1.32 -14.05 -0.43
CA PRO A 72 -0.54 -13.19 -1.31
C PRO A 72 0.97 -13.26 -1.08
N ARG A 73 1.41 -13.65 0.12
CA ARG A 73 2.83 -13.80 0.46
C ARG A 73 3.48 -14.96 -0.30
N SER A 74 2.75 -16.04 -0.55
CA SER A 74 3.25 -17.14 -1.39
C SER A 74 3.54 -16.67 -2.82
N ILE A 75 2.73 -15.72 -3.33
CA ILE A 75 2.90 -15.15 -4.67
C ILE A 75 4.06 -14.15 -4.68
N THR A 76 4.20 -13.32 -3.64
CA THR A 76 5.30 -12.36 -3.58
C THR A 76 6.68 -13.05 -3.48
N GLN A 77 6.72 -14.24 -2.87
CA GLN A 77 7.92 -15.08 -2.82
C GLN A 77 8.36 -15.64 -4.19
N LYS A 78 7.44 -15.72 -5.17
CA LYS A 78 7.78 -16.14 -6.55
C LYS A 78 8.57 -15.06 -7.31
N GLY A 79 8.70 -13.87 -6.75
CA GLY A 79 9.54 -12.80 -7.27
C GLY A 79 8.77 -11.55 -7.69
N TRP A 80 9.54 -10.49 -7.92
CA TRP A 80 9.01 -9.15 -8.16
C TRP A 80 8.19 -9.03 -9.43
N GLN A 81 8.57 -9.70 -10.52
CA GLN A 81 7.84 -9.63 -11.80
C GLN A 81 6.42 -10.17 -11.68
N PHE A 82 6.23 -11.29 -10.98
CA PHE A 82 4.90 -11.85 -10.70
C PHE A 82 4.07 -10.94 -9.80
N THR A 83 4.69 -10.43 -8.74
CA THR A 83 4.04 -9.49 -7.79
C THR A 83 3.53 -8.26 -8.51
N LYS A 84 4.39 -7.64 -9.33
CA LYS A 84 4.05 -6.43 -10.09
C LYS A 84 2.91 -6.72 -11.08
N GLY A 85 3.00 -7.80 -11.85
CA GLY A 85 1.98 -8.15 -12.83
C GLY A 85 0.60 -8.31 -12.21
N ILE A 86 0.50 -9.08 -11.13
CA ILE A 86 -0.78 -9.43 -10.51
C ILE A 86 -1.32 -8.27 -9.67
N TYR A 87 -0.54 -7.75 -8.72
CA TYR A 87 -1.04 -6.84 -7.69
C TYR A 87 -0.81 -5.36 -7.99
N LEU A 88 0.15 -4.99 -8.82
CA LEU A 88 0.42 -3.57 -9.12
C LEU A 88 -0.16 -3.13 -10.47
N THR A 89 -0.14 -4.02 -11.46
CA THR A 89 -0.62 -3.69 -12.82
C THR A 89 -2.10 -4.08 -13.01
N ASN A 90 -2.50 -5.28 -12.58
CA ASN A 90 -3.82 -5.83 -12.91
C ASN A 90 -4.85 -5.67 -11.79
N GLN A 91 -4.47 -5.09 -10.66
CA GLN A 91 -5.37 -4.87 -9.54
C GLN A 91 -6.01 -3.48 -9.61
N GLN A 92 -7.34 -3.45 -9.64
CA GLN A 92 -8.10 -2.24 -9.33
C GLN A 92 -8.68 -2.36 -7.93
N VAL A 93 -8.59 -1.27 -7.16
CA VAL A 93 -9.08 -1.19 -5.78
C VAL A 93 -10.35 -0.36 -5.75
N ARG A 94 -11.43 -0.97 -5.26
CA ARG A 94 -12.72 -0.33 -4.96
C ARG A 94 -12.79 -0.13 -3.45
N LEU A 95 -12.43 1.07 -2.99
CA LEU A 95 -12.38 1.39 -1.57
C LEU A 95 -13.76 1.30 -0.91
N ASP A 96 -13.83 0.57 0.20
CA ASP A 96 -14.96 0.66 1.12
C ASP A 96 -14.87 1.98 1.90
N LEU A 97 -15.60 2.98 1.40
CA LEU A 97 -15.62 4.32 2.00
C LEU A 97 -16.08 4.33 3.46
N ARG A 98 -16.88 3.35 3.91
CA ARG A 98 -17.33 3.28 5.30
C ARG A 98 -16.17 2.90 6.21
N ARG A 99 -15.41 1.87 5.84
CA ARG A 99 -14.21 1.43 6.58
C ARG A 99 -13.10 2.47 6.51
N PHE A 100 -12.90 3.04 5.32
CA PHE A 100 -11.89 4.06 5.09
C PHE A 100 -12.15 5.31 5.95
N LYS A 101 -13.39 5.83 5.93
CA LYS A 101 -13.79 6.96 6.78
C LYS A 101 -13.59 6.67 8.26
N LYS A 102 -13.96 5.46 8.72
CA LYS A 102 -13.77 5.07 10.11
C LYS A 102 -12.31 5.14 10.53
N ILE A 103 -11.40 4.59 9.72
CA ILE A 103 -9.95 4.63 10.02
C ILE A 103 -9.43 6.07 10.07
N LEU A 104 -9.86 6.92 9.14
CA LEU A 104 -9.49 8.35 9.16
C LEU A 104 -9.98 9.06 10.42
N SER A 105 -11.24 8.87 10.81
CA SER A 105 -11.80 9.48 12.02
C SER A 105 -11.11 8.98 13.29
N ASP A 106 -10.87 7.67 13.40
CA ASP A 106 -10.20 7.07 14.55
C ASP A 106 -8.74 7.57 14.66
N THR A 107 -8.04 7.68 13.52
CA THR A 107 -6.67 8.23 13.45
C THR A 107 -6.61 9.71 13.84
N TYR A 108 -7.54 10.51 13.31
CA TYR A 108 -7.61 11.94 13.63
C TYR A 108 -7.87 12.16 15.13
N ALA A 109 -8.80 11.41 15.72
CA ALA A 109 -9.11 11.47 17.14
C ALA A 109 -7.94 11.00 18.03
N LYS A 110 -7.08 10.10 17.53
CA LYS A 110 -5.86 9.69 18.23
C LYS A 110 -4.79 10.79 18.19
N SER A 111 -4.64 11.46 17.05
CA SER A 111 -3.62 12.51 16.85
C SER A 111 -3.94 13.83 17.57
N SER A 112 -5.19 14.06 17.96
CA SER A 112 -5.64 15.29 18.61
C SER A 112 -5.69 15.21 20.15
N ARG A 113 -5.16 14.14 20.74
CA ARG A 113 -4.96 13.99 22.19
C ARG A 113 -3.53 14.34 22.56
#